data_AF-W7BY63-F1
#
_entry.id   AF-W7BY63-F1
#
_cell.length_a   1.000
_cell.length_b   1.000
_cell.length_c   1.000
_cell.angle_alpha   90.00
_cell.angle_beta   90.00
_cell.angle_gamma   90.00
#
_symmetry.space_group_name_H-M   'P 1'
#
loop_
_entity.id
_entity.type
_entity.pdbx_description
1 polymer ?
#
loop_
_entity_poly.entity_id
_entity_poly.type
_entity_poly.pdbx_seq_one_letter_code
_entity_poly.pdbx_strand_id
1 'polypeptide(L)'
;MVRKKNQTIHISVAASLKDVMDDVKPLYEKEHDNVTLEFDFAGSGQIRERVENGAPIDGVILASAADTDKLMDKKLIDGNQEIASNTLVAVIPSKSVPSGDIKTELAKARVIAIGDSASVPAGKYAEEFLTKEQLIDSVKARLVKASDVRQVLAYVESGNADIGFVYQTDAMISKKSADGV
;
A
#
# COMPACT_ATOMS: atom_id res chain seq x y z
N MET A 1 1.78 -34.80 -28.13
CA MET A 1 2.15 -33.50 -27.54
C MET A 1 0.86 -32.76 -27.22
N VAL A 2 0.42 -32.77 -25.96
CA VAL A 2 -0.79 -32.04 -25.53
C VAL A 2 -0.38 -30.57 -25.42
N ARG A 3 -0.92 -29.69 -26.26
CA ARG A 3 -0.71 -28.24 -26.11
C ARG A 3 -1.37 -27.82 -24.80
N LYS A 4 -0.60 -27.27 -23.86
CA LYS A 4 -1.18 -26.64 -22.66
C LYS A 4 -2.10 -25.51 -23.13
N LYS A 5 -3.30 -25.44 -22.55
CA LYS A 5 -4.28 -24.38 -22.86
C LYS A 5 -3.73 -23.06 -22.31
N ASN A 6 -3.78 -22.00 -23.11
CA ASN A 6 -3.46 -20.66 -22.62
C ASN A 6 -4.48 -20.24 -21.56
N GLN A 7 -4.01 -19.72 -20.44
CA GLN A 7 -4.82 -19.29 -19.30
C GLN A 7 -4.39 -17.89 -18.89
N THR A 8 -5.35 -17.01 -18.70
CA THR A 8 -5.13 -15.71 -18.06
C THR A 8 -5.54 -15.85 -16.59
N ILE A 9 -4.68 -15.38 -15.68
CA ILE A 9 -4.93 -15.35 -14.24
C ILE A 9 -5.00 -13.89 -13.81
N HIS A 10 -6.15 -13.47 -13.30
CA HIS A 10 -6.39 -12.11 -12.80
C HIS A 10 -6.08 -12.05 -11.31
N ILE A 11 -5.10 -11.23 -10.92
CA ILE A 11 -4.69 -11.06 -9.52
C ILE A 11 -4.84 -9.59 -9.12
N SER A 12 -5.67 -9.32 -8.11
CA SER A 12 -5.75 -7.98 -7.52
C SER A 12 -4.68 -7.82 -6.44
N VAL A 13 -3.85 -6.79 -6.55
CA VAL A 13 -2.64 -6.62 -5.74
C VAL A 13 -2.62 -5.28 -5.03
N ALA A 14 -2.19 -5.29 -3.75
CA ALA A 14 -1.98 -4.06 -3.01
C ALA A 14 -1.00 -3.12 -3.75
N ALA A 15 -1.35 -1.83 -3.86
CA ALA A 15 -0.60 -0.86 -4.65
C ALA A 15 0.89 -0.72 -4.27
N SER A 16 1.27 -1.03 -3.02
CA SER A 16 2.66 -1.03 -2.56
C SER A 16 3.55 -2.06 -3.26
N LEU A 17 2.96 -3.16 -3.76
CA LEU A 17 3.67 -4.25 -4.42
C LEU A 17 3.79 -4.06 -5.93
N LYS A 18 3.37 -2.91 -6.48
CA LYS A 18 3.32 -2.70 -7.93
C LYS A 18 4.64 -2.99 -8.63
N ASP A 19 5.71 -2.33 -8.21
CA ASP A 19 7.00 -2.42 -8.90
C ASP A 19 7.57 -3.84 -8.83
N VAL A 20 7.48 -4.51 -7.67
CA VAL A 20 7.95 -5.90 -7.55
C VAL A 20 7.11 -6.87 -8.38
N MET A 21 5.80 -6.65 -8.50
CA MET A 21 4.95 -7.48 -9.35
C MET A 21 5.22 -7.26 -10.84
N ASP A 22 5.53 -6.03 -11.25
CA ASP A 22 5.95 -5.73 -12.61
C ASP A 22 7.26 -6.47 -12.97
N ASP A 23 8.16 -6.69 -12.00
CA ASP A 23 9.36 -7.51 -12.16
C ASP A 23 9.07 -9.03 -12.13
N VAL A 24 8.14 -9.49 -11.27
CA VAL A 24 7.77 -10.91 -11.13
C VAL A 24 7.05 -11.44 -12.36
N LYS A 25 6.16 -10.63 -12.98
CA LYS A 25 5.36 -11.05 -14.14
C LYS A 25 6.19 -11.67 -15.27
N PRO A 26 7.20 -10.99 -15.85
CA PRO A 26 7.97 -11.56 -16.95
C PRO A 26 8.79 -12.79 -16.53
N LEU A 27 9.19 -12.89 -15.27
CA LEU A 27 9.89 -14.08 -14.76
C LEU A 27 8.96 -15.29 -14.72
N TYR A 28 7.74 -15.12 -14.19
CA TYR A 28 6.76 -16.19 -14.09
C TYR A 28 6.27 -16.63 -15.48
N GLU A 29 5.93 -15.69 -16.37
CA GLU A 29 5.44 -16.01 -17.72
C GLU A 29 6.51 -16.70 -18.59
N LYS A 30 7.80 -16.44 -18.33
CA LYS A 30 8.92 -17.13 -18.98
C LYS A 30 9.09 -18.59 -18.52
N GLU A 31 8.75 -18.90 -17.28
CA GLU A 31 8.78 -20.27 -16.76
C GLU A 31 7.48 -21.04 -17.08
N HIS A 32 6.42 -20.31 -17.43
CA HIS A 32 5.09 -20.82 -17.67
C HIS A 32 4.49 -20.29 -18.98
N ASP A 33 5.01 -20.76 -20.13
CA ASP A 33 4.64 -20.33 -21.49
C ASP A 33 3.13 -20.36 -21.85
N ASN A 34 2.29 -20.99 -21.03
CA ASN A 34 0.84 -21.09 -21.22
C ASN A 34 0.02 -20.23 -20.24
N VAL A 35 0.68 -19.38 -19.44
CA VAL A 35 0.04 -18.51 -18.45
C VAL A 35 0.31 -17.06 -18.79
N THR A 36 -0.73 -16.23 -18.69
CA THR A 36 -0.63 -14.77 -18.72
C THR A 36 -1.14 -14.24 -17.38
N LEU A 37 -0.36 -13.39 -16.73
CA LEU A 37 -0.76 -12.74 -15.48
C LEU A 37 -1.33 -11.36 -15.78
N GLU A 38 -2.50 -11.07 -15.26
CA GLU A 38 -3.08 -9.73 -15.30
C GLU A 38 -3.25 -9.19 -13.89
N PHE A 39 -2.68 -8.01 -13.66
CA PHE A 39 -2.71 -7.35 -12.36
C PHE A 39 -3.53 -6.08 -12.40
N ASP A 40 -4.40 -5.92 -11.42
CA ASP A 40 -4.96 -4.63 -11.04
C ASP A 40 -4.45 -4.23 -9.66
N PHE A 41 -4.28 -2.93 -9.43
CA PHE A 41 -3.70 -2.42 -8.19
C PHE A 41 -4.69 -1.50 -7.46
N ALA A 42 -4.79 -1.66 -6.14
CA ALA A 42 -5.61 -0.80 -5.28
C ALA A 42 -5.19 -0.91 -3.80
N GLY A 43 -5.87 -0.17 -2.91
CA GLY A 43 -5.75 -0.40 -1.47
C GLY A 43 -6.37 -1.74 -1.06
N SER A 44 -5.78 -2.43 -0.07
CA SER A 44 -6.21 -3.78 0.35
C SER A 44 -7.69 -3.87 0.70
N GLY A 45 -8.27 -2.85 1.35
CA GLY A 45 -9.69 -2.82 1.68
C GLY A 45 -10.59 -2.68 0.44
N GLN A 46 -10.16 -1.92 -0.57
CA GLN A 46 -10.88 -1.85 -1.84
C GLN A 46 -10.83 -3.19 -2.59
N ILE A 47 -9.70 -3.88 -2.55
CA ILE A 47 -9.56 -5.23 -3.13
C ILE A 47 -10.49 -6.21 -2.40
N ARG A 48 -10.49 -6.19 -1.06
CA ARG A 48 -11.43 -6.98 -0.24
C ARG A 48 -12.87 -6.73 -0.67
N GLU A 49 -13.28 -5.47 -0.80
CA GLU A 49 -14.63 -5.11 -1.23
C GLU A 49 -14.96 -5.62 -2.64
N ARG A 50 -14.01 -5.61 -3.58
CA ARG A 50 -14.20 -6.21 -4.91
C ARG A 50 -14.44 -7.72 -4.83
N VAL A 51 -13.66 -8.43 -4.02
CA VAL A 51 -13.84 -9.87 -3.79
C VAL A 51 -15.18 -10.17 -3.12
N GLU A 52 -15.54 -9.40 -2.09
CA GLU A 52 -16.82 -9.52 -1.38
C GLU A 52 -18.03 -9.29 -2.30
N ASN A 53 -17.86 -8.46 -3.33
CA ASN A 53 -18.88 -8.18 -4.35
C ASN A 53 -18.86 -9.13 -5.55
N GLY A 54 -18.00 -10.16 -5.54
CA GLY A 54 -17.95 -11.19 -6.58
C GLY A 54 -17.25 -10.76 -7.88
N ALA A 55 -16.27 -9.84 -7.80
CA ALA A 55 -15.42 -9.55 -8.95
C ALA A 55 -14.68 -10.83 -9.42
N PRO A 56 -14.49 -11.03 -10.74
CA PRO A 56 -13.84 -12.21 -11.29
C PRO A 56 -12.32 -12.15 -11.08
N ILE A 57 -11.88 -12.41 -9.86
CA ILE A 57 -10.49 -12.36 -9.40
C ILE A 57 -10.05 -13.78 -9.04
N ASP A 58 -8.95 -14.25 -9.64
CA ASP A 58 -8.40 -15.59 -9.39
C ASP A 58 -7.50 -15.63 -8.15
N GLY A 59 -6.94 -14.48 -7.74
CA GLY A 59 -6.11 -14.38 -6.54
C GLY A 59 -5.97 -12.96 -6.02
N VAL A 60 -5.60 -12.83 -4.75
CA VAL A 60 -5.33 -11.53 -4.12
C VAL A 60 -3.98 -11.54 -3.41
N ILE A 61 -3.28 -10.40 -3.46
CA ILE A 61 -2.09 -10.16 -2.64
C ILE A 61 -2.30 -8.88 -1.87
N LEU A 62 -2.62 -9.01 -0.58
CA LEU A 62 -3.01 -7.89 0.29
C LEU A 62 -1.88 -7.47 1.21
N ALA A 63 -1.79 -6.18 1.51
CA ALA A 63 -0.91 -5.62 2.55
C ALA A 63 -1.55 -5.67 3.96
N SER A 64 -2.68 -6.37 4.12
CA SER A 64 -3.54 -6.32 5.31
C SER A 64 -3.90 -7.72 5.77
N ALA A 65 -3.30 -8.19 6.87
CA ALA A 65 -3.70 -9.46 7.49
C ALA A 65 -5.21 -9.44 7.86
N ALA A 66 -5.68 -8.32 8.42
CA ALA A 66 -7.08 -8.18 8.82
C ALA A 66 -8.08 -8.26 7.66
N ASP A 67 -7.72 -7.80 6.46
CA ASP A 67 -8.61 -7.95 5.30
C ASP A 67 -8.53 -9.36 4.72
N THR A 68 -7.36 -10.00 4.75
CA THR A 68 -7.22 -11.43 4.42
C THR A 68 -8.08 -12.30 5.34
N ASP A 69 -8.05 -12.04 6.65
CA ASP A 69 -8.84 -12.78 7.65
C ASP A 69 -10.35 -12.63 7.39
N LYS A 70 -10.82 -11.42 7.05
CA LYS A 70 -12.22 -11.22 6.67
C LYS A 70 -12.64 -12.04 5.44
N LEU A 71 -11.76 -12.16 4.43
CA LEU A 71 -12.03 -12.98 3.25
C LEU A 71 -12.03 -14.48 3.60
N MET A 72 -11.12 -14.93 4.47
CA MET A 72 -11.08 -16.30 5.00
C MET A 72 -12.36 -16.63 5.78
N ASP A 73 -12.79 -15.75 6.69
CA ASP A 73 -13.99 -15.92 7.51
C ASP A 73 -15.26 -16.05 6.66
N LYS A 74 -15.30 -15.30 5.57
CA LYS A 74 -16.39 -15.35 4.57
C LYS A 74 -16.26 -16.53 3.59
N LYS A 75 -15.17 -17.31 3.67
CA LYS A 75 -14.85 -18.42 2.75
C LYS A 75 -14.80 -17.99 1.29
N LEU A 76 -14.29 -16.78 1.05
CA LEU A 76 -14.12 -16.22 -0.29
C LEU A 76 -12.72 -16.50 -0.88
N ILE A 77 -11.81 -17.05 -0.07
CA ILE A 77 -10.48 -17.51 -0.47
C ILE A 77 -10.18 -18.85 0.23
N ASP A 78 -9.34 -19.67 -0.39
CA ASP A 78 -9.07 -21.04 0.08
C ASP A 78 -7.95 -21.13 1.14
N GLY A 79 -7.14 -20.09 1.27
CA GLY A 79 -6.01 -20.06 2.20
C GLY A 79 -5.29 -18.73 2.23
N ASN A 80 -4.37 -18.58 3.20
CA ASN A 80 -3.48 -17.45 3.30
C ASN A 80 -2.02 -17.93 3.40
N GLN A 81 -1.10 -17.07 2.96
CA GLN A 81 0.33 -17.27 3.13
C GLN A 81 0.98 -15.90 3.28
N GLU A 82 1.75 -15.71 4.35
CA GLU A 82 2.59 -14.53 4.50
C GLU A 82 3.83 -14.66 3.60
N ILE A 83 4.04 -13.69 2.72
CA ILE A 83 5.14 -13.69 1.74
C ILE A 83 6.13 -12.53 1.92
N ALA A 84 5.73 -11.49 2.64
CA ALA A 84 6.54 -10.28 2.85
C ALA A 84 6.09 -9.53 4.11
N SER A 85 7.00 -8.72 4.65
CA SER A 85 6.73 -7.73 5.69
C SER A 85 7.26 -6.36 5.27
N ASN A 86 6.84 -5.31 5.97
CA ASN A 86 7.26 -3.94 5.64
C ASN A 86 7.31 -3.06 6.90
N THR A 87 7.90 -1.88 6.76
CA THR A 87 8.02 -0.88 7.82
C THR A 87 7.27 0.38 7.41
N LEU A 88 6.44 0.91 8.30
CA LEU A 88 5.82 2.22 8.12
C LEU A 88 6.87 3.31 8.40
N VAL A 89 7.01 4.26 7.49
CA VAL A 89 7.93 5.40 7.59
C VAL A 89 7.19 6.70 7.33
N ALA A 90 7.72 7.81 7.86
CA ALA A 90 7.26 9.14 7.52
C ALA A 90 8.20 9.76 6.49
N VAL A 91 7.67 10.16 5.33
CA VAL A 91 8.43 10.79 4.25
C VAL A 91 8.08 12.26 4.12
N ILE A 92 9.06 13.06 3.72
CA ILE A 92 8.91 14.50 3.42
C ILE A 92 9.37 14.78 1.98
N PRO A 93 9.03 15.95 1.39
CA PRO A 93 9.57 16.31 0.08
C PRO A 93 11.11 16.31 0.09
N SER A 94 11.75 15.75 -0.93
CA SER A 94 13.23 15.61 -1.02
C SER A 94 14.02 16.91 -0.93
N LYS A 95 13.37 18.06 -1.18
CA LYS A 95 13.98 19.39 -1.07
C LYS A 95 13.96 19.93 0.38
N SER A 96 13.23 19.27 1.27
CA SER A 96 13.16 19.61 2.69
C SER A 96 14.35 19.03 3.44
N VAL A 97 14.79 19.70 4.50
CA VAL A 97 15.83 19.19 5.40
C VAL A 97 15.12 18.52 6.60
N PRO A 98 15.25 17.20 6.78
CA PRO A 98 14.60 16.52 7.89
C PRO A 98 15.22 16.96 9.22
N SER A 99 14.39 17.15 10.24
CA SER A 99 14.86 17.37 11.61
C SER A 99 15.31 16.09 12.31
N GLY A 100 15.00 14.92 11.75
CA GLY A 100 15.27 13.61 12.36
C GLY A 100 14.39 13.32 13.59
N ASP A 101 13.34 14.11 13.82
CA ASP A 101 12.41 13.97 14.94
C ASP A 101 10.97 14.15 14.45
N ILE A 102 10.17 13.11 14.63
CA ILE A 102 8.83 13.04 14.03
C ILE A 102 7.89 14.07 14.66
N LYS A 103 8.07 14.39 15.94
CA LYS A 103 7.26 15.39 16.64
C LYS A 103 7.53 16.78 16.07
N THR A 104 8.79 17.11 15.84
CA THR A 104 9.20 18.36 15.21
C THR A 104 8.69 18.47 13.77
N GLU A 105 8.75 17.39 12.98
CA GLU A 105 8.22 17.40 11.61
C GLU A 105 6.69 17.59 11.61
N LEU A 106 5.96 16.83 12.43
CA LEU A 106 4.50 16.96 12.55
C LEU A 106 4.06 18.33 13.10
N ALA A 107 4.87 18.97 13.94
CA ALA A 107 4.58 20.32 14.44
C ALA A 107 4.67 21.38 13.33
N LYS A 108 5.60 21.21 12.37
CA LYS A 108 5.80 22.13 11.24
C LYS A 108 4.85 21.87 10.07
N ALA A 109 4.42 20.62 9.90
CA ALA A 109 3.57 20.21 8.77
C ALA A 109 2.21 20.92 8.79
N ARG A 110 1.78 21.46 7.66
CA ARG A 110 0.43 22.02 7.47
C ARG A 110 -0.52 20.98 6.91
N VAL A 111 0.00 20.09 6.05
CA VAL A 111 -0.75 18.98 5.46
C VAL A 111 0.01 17.67 5.70
N ILE A 112 -0.70 16.69 6.26
CA ILE A 112 -0.17 15.36 6.61
C ILE A 112 -0.98 14.33 5.84
N ALA A 113 -0.36 13.63 4.89
CA ALA A 113 -1.03 12.63 4.09
C ALA A 113 -0.94 11.24 4.73
N ILE A 114 -2.08 10.56 4.83
CA ILE A 114 -2.17 9.14 5.23
C ILE A 114 -3.11 8.40 4.29
N GLY A 115 -2.99 7.08 4.21
CA GLY A 115 -4.06 6.28 3.60
C GLY A 115 -5.36 6.40 4.39
N ASP A 116 -6.52 6.25 3.75
CA ASP A 116 -7.78 6.17 4.49
C ASP A 116 -7.79 4.89 5.35
N SER A 117 -7.76 5.03 6.68
CA SER A 117 -7.66 3.91 7.62
C SER A 117 -8.79 2.88 7.49
N ALA A 118 -9.91 3.24 6.89
CA ALA A 118 -11.00 2.30 6.59
C ALA A 118 -10.62 1.24 5.53
N SER A 119 -9.69 1.56 4.61
CA SER A 119 -9.37 0.72 3.45
C SER A 119 -7.87 0.57 3.16
N VAL A 120 -7.01 1.38 3.75
CA VAL A 120 -5.56 1.40 3.50
C VAL A 120 -4.80 1.05 4.79
N PRO A 121 -4.11 -0.11 4.83
CA PRO A 121 -3.42 -0.55 6.04
C PRO A 121 -2.36 0.42 6.54
N ALA A 122 -1.55 1.01 5.65
CA ALA A 122 -0.59 2.06 6.01
C ALA A 122 -1.27 3.26 6.73
N GLY A 123 -2.48 3.62 6.31
CA GLY A 123 -3.29 4.64 6.96
C GLY A 123 -3.70 4.27 8.38
N LYS A 124 -4.18 3.03 8.55
CA LYS A 124 -4.49 2.48 9.88
C LYS A 124 -3.25 2.45 10.78
N TYR A 125 -2.11 1.96 10.28
CA TYR A 125 -0.87 1.94 11.05
C TYR A 125 -0.37 3.35 11.42
N ALA A 126 -0.57 4.33 10.53
CA ALA A 126 -0.26 5.73 10.84
C ALA A 126 -1.16 6.29 11.96
N GLU A 127 -2.48 6.04 11.92
CA GLU A 127 -3.39 6.45 12.99
C GLU A 127 -3.06 5.75 14.33
N GLU A 128 -2.72 4.46 14.31
CA GLU A 128 -2.28 3.70 15.49
C GLU A 128 -0.99 4.28 16.08
N PHE A 129 0.01 4.57 15.24
CA PHE A 129 1.26 5.21 15.64
C PHE A 129 0.99 6.59 16.27
N LEU A 130 0.25 7.46 15.58
CA LEU A 130 -0.07 8.80 16.06
C LEU A 130 -0.86 8.78 17.37
N THR A 131 -1.75 7.80 17.54
CA THR A 131 -2.52 7.62 18.77
C THR A 131 -1.62 7.17 19.92
N LYS A 132 -0.75 6.17 19.67
CA LYS A 132 0.20 5.65 20.65
C LYS A 132 1.18 6.73 21.14
N GLU A 133 1.64 7.59 20.22
CA GLU A 133 2.53 8.71 20.52
C GLU A 133 1.81 9.94 21.12
N GLN A 134 0.47 9.87 21.30
CA GLN A 134 -0.36 10.97 21.80
C GLN A 134 -0.29 12.23 20.91
N LEU A 135 -0.06 12.03 19.62
CA LEU A 135 0.05 13.10 18.62
C LEU A 135 -1.24 13.29 17.82
N ILE A 136 -2.12 12.28 17.78
CA ILE A 136 -3.30 12.25 16.90
C ILE A 136 -4.16 13.51 17.02
N ASP A 137 -4.45 13.97 18.24
CA ASP A 137 -5.29 15.16 18.48
C ASP A 137 -4.67 16.44 17.91
N SER A 138 -3.34 16.53 17.90
CA SER A 138 -2.61 17.69 17.36
C SER A 138 -2.58 17.71 15.83
N VAL A 139 -2.71 16.56 15.17
CA VAL A 139 -2.55 16.42 13.72
C VAL A 139 -3.87 16.19 13.00
N LYS A 140 -4.93 15.73 13.69
CA LYS A 140 -6.18 15.27 13.09
C LYS A 140 -6.80 16.25 12.10
N ALA A 141 -6.79 17.54 12.40
CA ALA A 141 -7.33 18.59 11.53
C ALA A 141 -6.51 18.84 10.25
N ARG A 142 -5.28 18.33 10.20
CA ARG A 142 -4.31 18.47 9.09
C ARG A 142 -4.16 17.18 8.27
N LEU A 143 -4.87 16.11 8.66
CA LEU A 143 -4.83 14.83 7.96
C LEU A 143 -5.59 14.90 6.63
N VAL A 144 -4.93 14.51 5.55
CA VAL A 144 -5.54 14.25 4.25
C VAL A 144 -5.48 12.75 3.99
N LYS A 145 -6.65 12.18 3.68
CA LYS A 145 -6.81 10.74 3.42
C LYS A 145 -6.66 10.45 1.94
N ALA A 146 -5.89 9.41 1.63
CA ALA A 146 -5.63 8.93 0.28
C ALA A 146 -6.24 7.53 0.06
N SER A 147 -6.56 7.21 -1.19
CA SER A 147 -7.15 5.93 -1.60
C SER A 147 -6.20 4.74 -1.44
N ASP A 148 -4.89 4.99 -1.45
CA ASP A 148 -3.83 4.01 -1.30
C ASP A 148 -2.50 4.72 -0.97
N VAL A 149 -1.47 3.93 -0.66
CA VAL A 149 -0.16 4.45 -0.22
C VAL A 149 0.62 5.15 -1.34
N ARG A 150 0.37 4.82 -2.62
CA ARG A 150 1.04 5.48 -3.75
C ARG A 150 0.47 6.86 -3.99
N GLN A 151 -0.83 7.05 -3.72
CA GLN A 151 -1.42 8.39 -3.69
C GLN A 151 -0.87 9.24 -2.54
N VAL A 152 -0.61 8.67 -1.36
CA VAL A 152 0.10 9.39 -0.26
C VAL A 152 1.47 9.87 -0.73
N LEU A 153 2.26 8.97 -1.31
CA LEU A 153 3.59 9.30 -1.83
C LEU A 153 3.52 10.42 -2.88
N ALA A 154 2.57 10.33 -3.82
CA ALA A 154 2.37 11.34 -4.85
C ALA A 154 2.03 12.73 -4.27
N TYR A 155 1.26 12.80 -3.17
CA TYR A 155 0.99 14.08 -2.48
C TYR A 155 2.26 14.70 -1.90
N VAL A 156 3.16 13.90 -1.34
CA VAL A 156 4.45 14.37 -0.82
C VAL A 156 5.37 14.81 -1.95
N GLU A 157 5.48 14.02 -3.02
CA GLU A 157 6.33 14.34 -4.18
C GLU A 157 5.90 15.62 -4.92
N SER A 158 4.60 15.90 -4.95
CA SER A 158 4.03 17.12 -5.55
C SER A 158 4.08 18.33 -4.62
N GLY A 159 4.44 18.16 -3.35
CA GLY A 159 4.41 19.21 -2.33
C GLY A 159 3.00 19.59 -1.87
N ASN A 160 1.99 18.78 -2.23
CA ASN A 160 0.61 18.94 -1.74
C ASN A 160 0.47 18.47 -0.29
N ALA A 161 1.38 17.60 0.18
CA ALA A 161 1.54 17.24 1.58
C ALA A 161 2.98 17.55 2.05
N ASP A 162 3.11 18.09 3.26
CA ASP A 162 4.42 18.39 3.86
C ASP A 162 5.07 17.12 4.45
N ILE A 163 4.26 16.14 4.83
CA ILE A 163 4.67 14.82 5.32
C ILE A 163 3.65 13.75 4.90
N GLY A 164 4.10 12.53 4.64
CA GLY A 164 3.23 11.39 4.33
C GLY A 164 3.67 10.12 5.04
N PHE A 165 2.72 9.30 5.48
CA PHE A 165 3.01 7.98 6.04
C PHE A 165 2.86 6.90 4.97
N VAL A 166 3.97 6.25 4.63
CA VAL A 166 4.06 5.25 3.56
C VAL A 166 4.84 4.02 4.03
N TYR A 167 4.94 2.98 3.21
CA TYR A 167 5.89 1.92 3.50
C TYR A 167 7.30 2.30 3.06
N GLN A 168 8.31 1.77 3.74
CA GLN A 168 9.72 2.00 3.41
C GLN A 168 10.02 1.62 1.96
N THR A 169 9.41 0.55 1.45
CA THR A 169 9.55 0.16 0.04
C THR A 169 9.02 1.22 -0.92
N ASP A 170 7.91 1.90 -0.59
CA ASP A 170 7.39 2.99 -1.41
C ASP A 170 8.35 4.19 -1.38
N ALA A 171 8.91 4.51 -0.20
CA ALA A 171 9.90 5.59 -0.04
C ALA A 171 11.17 5.34 -0.87
N MET A 172 11.68 4.10 -0.88
CA MET A 172 12.89 3.71 -1.63
C MET A 172 12.75 3.83 -3.15
N ILE A 173 11.51 3.78 -3.67
CA ILE A 173 11.24 3.87 -5.11
C ILE A 173 11.22 5.34 -5.56
N SER A 174 10.93 6.26 -4.65
CA SER A 174 10.90 7.68 -4.97
C SER A 174 12.29 8.29 -5.08
N LYS A 175 12.47 9.19 -6.07
CA LYS A 175 13.62 10.10 -6.15
C LYS A 175 13.28 11.52 -5.66
N LYS A 176 12.04 11.73 -5.23
CA LYS A 176 11.47 13.06 -4.95
C LYS A 176 10.92 13.20 -3.54
N SER A 177 10.85 12.12 -2.76
CA SER A 177 10.72 12.14 -1.31
C SER A 177 12.02 11.72 -0.64
N ALA A 178 12.19 12.08 0.63
CA ALA A 178 13.25 11.59 1.48
C ALA A 178 12.64 11.01 2.77
N ASP A 179 13.31 10.02 3.36
CA ASP A 179 12.98 9.54 4.70
C ASP A 179 13.04 10.72 5.67
N GLY A 180 11.89 11.07 6.24
CA GLY A 180 11.73 12.17 7.16
C GLY A 180 12.20 11.77 8.55
N VAL A 181 11.74 10.60 9.02
CA VAL A 181 12.09 9.88 10.26
C VAL A 181 11.72 8.41 10.14
#